data_AF-A0A967YWC4-F1
#
_entry.id   AF-A0A967YWC4-F1
#
_cell.length_a   1.000
_cell.length_b   1.000
_cell.length_c   1.000
_cell.angle_alpha   90.00
_cell.angle_beta   90.00
_cell.angle_gamma   90.00
#
_symmetry.space_group_name_H-M   'P 1'
#
loop_
_entity.id
_entity.type
_entity.pdbx_description
1 polymer ?
#
loop_
_entity_poly.entity_id
_entity_poly.type
_entity_poly.pdbx_seq_one_letter_code
_entity_poly.pdbx_strand_id
1 'polypeptide(L)' 'MATETLHKLRSEALMLPEAERAELAHELVKSLDAPADADVADAWDREILRRLAEIDAGIARLIDRDELRRRMQERIGSR' A
#
# COMPACT_ATOMS: atom_id res chain seq x y z
N MET A 1 -24.96 -14.93 12.00
CA MET A 1 -23.71 -15.26 12.73
C MET A 1 -22.57 -14.35 12.31
N ALA A 2 -21.84 -14.58 11.20
CA ALA A 2 -20.67 -13.77 10.82
C ALA A 2 -20.95 -12.26 10.65
N THR A 3 -22.10 -11.92 10.07
CA THR A 3 -22.53 -10.52 9.86
C THR A 3 -22.87 -9.79 11.16
N GLU A 4 -23.35 -10.52 12.17
CA GLU A 4 -23.71 -9.98 13.48
C GLU A 4 -22.46 -9.69 14.31
N THR A 5 -21.48 -10.59 14.29
CA THR A 5 -20.15 -10.37 14.87
C THR A 5 -19.48 -9.15 14.23
N LEU A 6 -19.51 -9.03 12.90
CA LEU A 6 -18.94 -7.88 12.20
C LEU A 6 -19.62 -6.56 12.61
N HIS A 7 -20.94 -6.55 12.71
CA HIS A 7 -21.70 -5.35 13.11
C HIS A 7 -21.37 -4.91 14.54
N LYS A 8 -21.24 -5.86 15.47
CA LYS A 8 -20.84 -5.59 16.86
C LYS A 8 -19.42 -5.03 16.92
N LEU A 9 -18.44 -5.70 16.31
CA LEU A 9 -17.04 -5.27 16.29
C LEU A 9 -16.88 -3.89 15.66
N ARG A 10 -17.61 -3.60 14.57
CA ARG A 10 -17.61 -2.26 13.96
C ARG A 10 -18.12 -1.20 14.93
N SER A 11 -19.24 -1.46 15.59
CA SER A 11 -19.83 -0.51 16.54
C SER A 11 -18.88 -0.22 17.70
N GLU A 12 -18.25 -1.25 18.26
CA GLU A 12 -17.27 -1.12 19.34
C GLU A 12 -16.00 -0.38 18.89
N ALA A 13 -15.45 -0.73 17.71
CA ALA A 13 -14.27 -0.06 17.16
C ALA A 13 -14.50 1.44 16.92
N LEU A 14 -15.70 1.84 16.49
CA LEU A 14 -16.01 3.26 16.28
C LEU A 14 -16.14 4.06 17.57
N MET A 15 -16.31 3.41 18.72
CA MET A 15 -16.33 4.06 20.04
C MET A 15 -14.92 4.32 20.60
N LEU A 16 -13.88 3.69 20.05
CA LEU A 16 -12.50 3.88 20.50
C LEU A 16 -11.99 5.29 20.16
N PRO A 17 -11.01 5.84 20.92
CA PRO A 17 -10.25 7.02 20.54
C PRO A 17 -9.60 6.88 19.16
N GLU A 18 -9.33 8.01 18.49
CA GLU A 18 -8.77 8.01 17.13
C GLU A 18 -7.46 7.22 17.00
N ALA A 19 -6.55 7.37 17.96
CA ALA A 19 -5.27 6.66 17.97
C ALA A 19 -5.46 5.13 18.01
N GLU A 20 -6.34 4.65 18.88
CA GLU A 20 -6.63 3.21 19.03
C GLU A 20 -7.35 2.66 17.79
N ARG A 21 -8.23 3.45 17.17
CA ARG A 21 -8.83 3.07 15.87
C ARG A 21 -7.78 2.94 14.77
N ALA A 22 -6.83 3.86 14.72
CA ALA A 22 -5.76 3.83 13.72
C ALA A 22 -4.85 2.60 13.92
N GLU A 23 -4.52 2.27 15.16
CA GLU A 23 -3.78 1.07 15.52
C GLU A 23 -4.53 -0.20 15.10
N LEU A 24 -5.80 -0.33 15.48
CA LEU A 24 -6.63 -1.48 15.10
C LEU A 24 -6.78 -1.61 13.57
N ALA A 25 -6.97 -0.50 12.86
CA ALA A 25 -7.04 -0.50 11.40
C ALA A 25 -5.72 -0.98 10.78
N HIS A 26 -4.58 -0.55 11.32
CA HIS A 26 -3.27 -1.00 10.86
C HIS A 26 -3.08 -2.51 11.05
N GLU A 27 -3.40 -3.04 12.24
CA GLU A 27 -3.31 -4.47 12.52
C GLU A 27 -4.22 -5.30 11.62
N LEU A 28 -5.46 -4.86 11.39
CA LEU A 28 -6.40 -5.54 10.50
C LEU A 28 -5.90 -5.55 9.06
N VAL A 29 -5.38 -4.43 8.55
CA VAL A 29 -4.79 -4.38 7.20
C VAL A 29 -3.59 -5.32 7.11
N LYS A 30 -2.69 -5.29 8.09
CA LYS A 30 -1.53 -6.20 8.16
C LYS A 30 -1.94 -7.67 8.21
N SER A 31 -3.07 -8.00 8.85
CA SER A 31 -3.59 -9.38 8.89
C SER A 31 -4.09 -9.88 7.53
N LEU A 32 -4.35 -8.98 6.58
CA LEU A 32 -4.75 -9.30 5.21
C LEU A 32 -3.57 -9.49 4.27
N ASP A 33 -2.35 -9.09 4.67
CA ASP A 33 -1.16 -9.30 3.88
C ASP A 33 -0.94 -10.81 3.73
N ALA A 34 -1.03 -11.30 2.50
CA ALA A 34 -0.68 -12.68 2.19
C ALA A 34 0.79 -12.93 2.55
N PRO A 35 1.17 -14.18 2.88
CA PRO A 35 2.59 -14.53 2.99
C PRO A 35 3.34 -14.00 1.77
N ALA A 36 4.48 -13.37 2.00
CA ALA A 36 5.30 -12.88 0.91
C ALA A 36 5.59 -14.04 -0.05
N ASP A 37 5.07 -13.93 -1.27
CA ASP A 37 5.40 -14.87 -2.33
C ASP A 37 6.87 -14.59 -2.72
N ALA A 38 7.73 -15.58 -2.47
CA ALA A 38 9.17 -15.46 -2.73
C ALA A 38 9.44 -15.09 -4.20
N ASP A 39 8.63 -15.59 -5.13
CA ASP A 39 8.77 -15.27 -6.55
C ASP A 39 8.45 -13.80 -6.84
N VAL A 40 7.49 -13.23 -6.10
CA VAL A 40 7.12 -11.81 -6.19
C VAL A 40 8.23 -10.93 -5.60
N ALA A 41 8.78 -11.30 -4.45
CA ALA A 41 9.91 -10.58 -3.84
C ALA A 41 11.13 -10.56 -4.78
N ASP A 42 11.52 -11.72 -5.31
CA ASP A 42 12.64 -11.85 -6.26
C ASP A 42 12.39 -11.10 -7.57
N ALA A 43 11.14 -11.06 -8.06
CA ALA A 43 10.76 -10.27 -9.23
C ALA A 43 10.89 -8.75 -8.95
N TRP A 44 10.50 -8.30 -7.77
CA TRP A 44 10.65 -6.90 -7.36
C TRP A 44 12.12 -6.49 -7.22
N ASP A 45 12.96 -7.32 -6.59
CA ASP A 45 14.38 -7.04 -6.46
C ASP A 45 15.08 -6.92 -7.82
N ARG A 46 14.77 -7.84 -8.75
CA ARG A 46 15.28 -7.77 -10.12
C ARG A 46 14.85 -6.49 -10.83
N GLU A 47 13.60 -6.08 -10.68
CA GLU A 47 13.08 -4.85 -11.29
C GLU A 47 13.73 -3.59 -10.69
N ILE A 48 13.95 -3.55 -9.38
CA ILE A 48 14.64 -2.43 -8.72
C ILE A 48 16.06 -2.31 -9.25
N LEU A 49 16.82 -3.41 -9.27
CA LEU A 49 18.19 -3.43 -9.79
C LEU A 49 18.25 -3.00 -11.25
N ARG A 50 17.31 -3.48 -12.08
CA ARG A 50 17.20 -3.07 -13.49
C ARG A 50 17.00 -1.56 -13.62
N ARG A 51 16.07 -0.97 -12.84
CA ARG A 51 15.79 0.48 -12.88
C ARG A 51 16.96 1.31 -12.40
N LEU A 52 17.66 0.87 -11.35
CA LEU A 52 18.87 1.56 -10.89
C LEU A 52 19.93 1.58 -11.99
N ALA A 53 20.18 0.45 -12.66
CA ALA A 53 21.12 0.39 -13.78
C ALA A 53 20.74 1.31 -14.94
N GLU A 54 19.45 1.45 -15.26
CA GLU A 54 18.98 2.40 -16.29
C GLU A 54 19.22 3.87 -15.90
N ILE A 55 19.09 4.18 -14.61
CA ILE A 55 19.37 5.52 -14.08
C ILE A 55 20.87 5.79 -14.16
N ASP A 56 21.71 4.86 -13.70
CA ASP A 56 23.17 4.99 -13.70
C ASP A 56 23.72 5.11 -15.14
N ALA A 57 23.12 4.39 -16.09
CA ALA A 57 23.46 4.48 -17.50
C ALA A 57 22.90 5.74 -18.19
N GLY A 58 22.09 6.55 -17.51
CA GLY A 58 21.50 7.78 -18.06
C GLY A 58 20.43 7.54 -19.13
N ILE A 59 19.89 6.33 -19.23
CA ILE A 59 18.86 5.96 -20.22
C ILE A 59 17.44 5.96 -19.63
N ALA A 60 17.32 6.02 -18.31
CA ALA A 60 16.04 6.12 -17.63
C ALA A 60 15.33 7.44 -17.98
N ARG A 61 14.03 7.35 -18.32
CA ARG A 61 13.17 8.53 -18.46
C ARG A 61 12.66 8.94 -17.08
N LEU A 62 13.34 9.92 -16.49
CA LEU A 62 12.93 10.51 -15.23
C LEU A 62 11.83 11.55 -15.44
N ILE A 63 10.97 11.69 -14.43
CA ILE A 63 10.02 12.78 -14.32
C ILE A 63 10.34 13.56 -13.05
N ASP A 64 10.04 14.85 -13.04
CA ASP A 64 10.15 15.64 -11.83
C ASP A 64 9.04 15.28 -10.82
N ARG A 65 9.17 15.83 -9.61
CA ARG A 65 8.28 15.53 -8.50
C ARG A 65 6.86 16.06 -8.69
N ASP A 66 6.69 17.16 -9.43
CA ASP A 66 5.37 17.77 -9.63
C ASP A 66 4.58 16.97 -10.67
N GLU A 67 5.25 16.52 -11.73
CA GLU A 67 4.68 15.59 -12.70
C GLU A 67 4.33 14.23 -12.06
N LEU A 68 5.19 13.71 -11.17
CA LEU A 68 4.89 12.50 -10.40
C LEU A 68 3.60 12.67 -9.57
N ARG A 69 3.47 13.78 -8.83
CA ARG A 69 2.29 14.07 -8.01
C ARG A 69 1.03 14.15 -8.86
N ARG A 70 1.07 14.87 -9.99
CA ARG A 70 -0.05 15.00 -10.91
C ARG A 70 -0.52 13.63 -11.40
N ARG A 71 0.40 12.78 -11.88
CA ARG A 71 0.08 11.41 -12.33
C ARG A 71 -0.50 10.54 -11.23
N MET A 72 0.01 10.65 -10.00
CA MET A 72 -0.48 9.88 -8.85
C MET A 72 -1.89 10.31 -8.45
N GLN A 73 -2.18 11.62 -8.46
CA GLN A 73 -3.52 12.14 -8.19
C GLN A 73 -4.53 11.66 -9.24
N GLU A 74 -4.17 11.67 -10.53
CA GLU A 74 -5.02 11.15 -11.60
C GLU A 74 -5.30 9.65 -11.44
N ARG A 75 -4.30 8.86 -11.04
CA ARG A 75 -4.44 7.41 -10.88
C ARG A 75 -5.20 6.99 -9.62
N ILE A 76 -5.03 7.72 -8.51
CA ILE A 76 -5.60 7.36 -7.21
C ILE A 76 -6.93 8.08 -6.98
N GLY A 77 -7.05 9.35 -7.36
CA GLY A 77 -8.26 10.16 -7.17
C GLY A 77 -9.39 9.85 -8.17
N SER A 78 -9.12 9.03 -9.19
CA SER A 78 -10.14 8.54 -10.13
C SER A 78 -10.74 7.18 -9.72
N ARG A 79 -10.51 6.75 -8.47
CA ARG A 79 -11.04 5.52 -7.87
C ARG A 79 -11.93 5.85 -6.69
#